data_AF-A0A928Y359-F1
#
_entry.id   AF-A0A928Y359-F1
#
_cell.length_a   1.000
_cell.length_b   1.000
_cell.length_c   1.000
_cell.angle_alpha   90.00
_cell.angle_beta   90.00
_cell.angle_gamma   90.00
#
_symmetry.space_group_name_H-M   'P 1'
#
loop_
_entity.id
_entity.type
_entity.pdbx_description
1 polymer ?
#
loop_
_entity_poly.entity_id
_entity_poly.type
_entity_poly.pdbx_seq_one_letter_code
_entity_poly.pdbx_strand_id
1 'polypeptide(L)'
;MSTGLPTWLQVLQGLLTPTIAVVATYVAWQQWKGNETKLRIDRYERRLAIYREVMILISLIVREAKCSIPDLLAFRSKTFEAEFLFGADIPEYIEEVFQRGLKLHTANAQYRDSSQPTQLGYDHMKVVEASATQLDWFIAQPALATAKFKRYLSVT
;
A
#
# COMPACT_ATOMS: atom_id res chain seq x y z
N MET A 1 -24.77 -59.93 38.54
CA MET A 1 -24.59 -58.65 39.26
C MET A 1 -24.44 -57.55 38.22
N SER A 2 -25.48 -56.77 37.98
CA SER A 2 -25.42 -55.57 37.13
C SER A 2 -25.46 -54.37 38.07
N THR A 3 -24.31 -53.80 38.40
CA THR A 3 -24.27 -52.50 39.07
C THR A 3 -24.47 -51.45 38.00
N GLY A 4 -25.72 -51.03 37.81
CA GLY A 4 -26.05 -49.87 36.98
C GLY A 4 -25.25 -48.65 37.44
N LEU A 5 -24.79 -47.86 36.47
CA LEU A 5 -24.00 -46.66 36.74
C LEU A 5 -24.74 -45.75 37.75
N PRO A 6 -24.03 -45.20 38.75
CA PRO A 6 -24.65 -44.38 39.79
C PRO A 6 -25.30 -43.13 39.17
N THR A 7 -26.47 -42.73 39.70
CA THR A 7 -27.35 -41.70 39.13
C THR A 7 -26.65 -40.37 38.83
N TRP A 8 -25.69 -39.97 39.68
CA TRP A 8 -24.90 -38.75 39.47
C TRP A 8 -24.04 -38.81 38.20
N LEU A 9 -23.57 -40.00 37.82
CA LEU A 9 -22.76 -40.21 36.61
C LEU A 9 -23.62 -40.10 35.33
N GLN A 10 -24.88 -40.55 35.39
CA GLN A 10 -25.84 -40.41 34.29
C GLN A 10 -26.23 -38.94 34.06
N VAL A 11 -26.40 -38.18 35.14
CA VAL A 11 -26.64 -36.73 35.09
C VAL A 11 -25.45 -36.00 34.46
N LEU A 12 -24.23 -36.37 34.84
CA LEU A 12 -23.00 -35.79 34.28
C LEU A 12 -22.83 -36.10 32.79
N GLN A 13 -23.13 -37.33 32.35
CA GLN A 13 -23.14 -37.71 30.94
C GLN A 13 -24.20 -36.94 30.14
N GLY A 14 -25.40 -36.73 30.69
CA GLY A 14 -26.46 -35.95 30.05
C GLY A 14 -26.14 -34.45 29.91
N LEU A 15 -25.29 -33.91 30.79
CA LEU A 15 -24.87 -32.50 30.77
C LEU A 15 -23.70 -32.22 29.81
N LEU A 16 -22.96 -33.22 29.35
CA LEU A 16 -21.83 -33.02 28.43
C LEU A 16 -22.26 -32.39 27.11
N THR A 17 -23.31 -32.92 26.48
CA THR A 17 -23.82 -32.41 25.19
C THR A 17 -24.26 -30.94 25.25
N PRO A 18 -25.12 -30.50 26.19
CA PRO A 18 -25.49 -29.09 26.29
C PRO A 18 -24.29 -28.21 26.69
N THR A 19 -23.36 -28.70 27.50
CA THR A 19 -22.14 -27.95 27.86
C THR A 19 -21.27 -27.69 26.61
N ILE A 20 -21.04 -28.73 25.80
CA ILE A 20 -20.32 -28.60 24.53
C ILE A 20 -21.06 -27.65 23.59
N ALA A 21 -22.39 -27.73 23.51
CA ALA A 21 -23.19 -26.84 22.67
C ALA A 21 -23.06 -25.36 23.09
N VAL A 22 -23.09 -25.06 24.39
CA VAL A 22 -22.89 -23.70 24.92
C VAL A 22 -21.49 -23.19 24.61
N VAL A 23 -20.45 -24.00 24.86
CA VAL A 23 -19.06 -23.62 24.57
C VAL A 23 -18.85 -23.41 23.08
N ALA A 24 -19.37 -24.30 22.22
CA ALA A 24 -19.26 -24.16 20.77
C ALA A 24 -19.96 -22.89 20.27
N THR A 25 -21.15 -22.57 20.79
CA THR A 25 -21.89 -21.35 20.45
C THR A 25 -21.11 -20.10 20.88
N TYR A 26 -20.53 -20.11 22.08
CA TYR A 26 -19.71 -19.01 22.59
C TYR A 26 -18.45 -18.79 21.74
N VAL A 27 -17.73 -19.86 21.40
CA VAL A 27 -16.55 -19.80 20.54
C VAL A 27 -16.91 -19.29 19.14
N ALA A 28 -18.01 -19.76 18.55
CA ALA A 28 -18.47 -19.28 17.25
C ALA A 28 -18.79 -17.78 17.25
N TRP A 29 -19.45 -17.28 18.32
CA TRP A 29 -19.70 -15.85 18.49
C TRP A 29 -18.41 -15.04 18.62
N GLN A 30 -17.43 -15.55 19.38
CA GLN A 30 -16.13 -14.91 19.53
C GLN A 30 -15.35 -14.89 18.21
N GLN A 31 -15.41 -15.96 17.41
CA GLN A 31 -14.80 -16.02 16.08
C GLN A 31 -15.44 -15.04 15.10
N TRP A 32 -16.78 -14.92 15.11
CA TRP A 32 -17.48 -13.95 14.26
C TRP A 32 -17.05 -12.51 14.56
N LYS A 33 -17.01 -12.13 15.84
CA LYS A 33 -16.54 -10.81 16.27
C LYS A 33 -15.06 -10.55 15.93
N GLY A 34 -14.22 -11.59 16.03
CA GLY A 34 -12.81 -11.52 15.63
C GLY A 34 -12.62 -11.29 14.12
N ASN A 35 -13.44 -11.93 13.29
CA ASN A 35 -13.35 -11.82 11.83
C ASN A 35 -13.64 -10.40 11.33
N GLU A 36 -14.63 -9.71 11.90
CA GLU A 36 -14.91 -8.32 11.52
C GLU A 36 -13.73 -7.38 11.80
N THR A 37 -13.09 -7.55 12.96
CA THR A 37 -11.92 -6.75 13.34
C THR A 37 -10.75 -7.03 12.39
N LYS A 38 -10.55 -8.31 12.04
CA LYS A 38 -9.49 -8.74 11.12
C LYS A 38 -9.66 -8.13 9.72
N LEU A 39 -10.89 -8.07 9.20
CA LEU A 39 -11.17 -7.44 7.90
C LEU A 39 -10.82 -5.95 7.87
N ARG A 40 -11.08 -5.23 8.97
CA ARG A 40 -10.71 -3.80 9.08
C ARG A 40 -9.20 -3.60 9.08
N ILE A 41 -8.48 -4.43 9.84
CA ILE A 41 -7.01 -4.39 9.91
C ILE A 41 -6.39 -4.72 8.55
N ASP A 42 -6.83 -5.79 7.88
CA ASP A 42 -6.32 -6.18 6.56
C ASP A 42 -6.49 -5.07 5.53
N ARG A 43 -7.67 -4.42 5.50
CA ARG A 43 -7.89 -3.26 4.62
C ARG A 43 -6.94 -2.10 4.94
N TYR A 44 -6.73 -1.80 6.22
CA TYR A 44 -5.80 -0.74 6.63
C TYR A 44 -4.36 -1.07 6.23
N GLU A 45 -3.91 -2.31 6.44
CA GLU A 45 -2.57 -2.75 6.08
C GLU A 45 -2.31 -2.66 4.57
N ARG A 46 -3.27 -3.08 3.74
CA ARG A 46 -3.18 -2.97 2.28
C ARG A 46 -3.09 -1.51 1.81
N ARG A 47 -3.91 -0.63 2.39
CA ARG A 47 -3.87 0.81 2.09
C ARG A 47 -2.54 1.43 2.53
N LEU A 48 -2.03 1.04 3.69
CA LEU A 48 -0.75 1.52 4.21
C LEU A 48 0.43 1.02 3.37
N ALA A 49 0.35 -0.19 2.83
CA ALA A 49 1.36 -0.74 1.92
C ALA A 49 1.52 0.14 0.67
N ILE A 50 0.40 0.53 0.04
CA ILE A 50 0.44 1.42 -1.15
C ILE A 50 1.02 2.78 -0.80
N TYR A 51 0.62 3.38 0.33
CA TYR A 51 1.22 4.63 0.80
C TYR A 51 2.74 4.53 0.97
N ARG A 52 3.23 3.44 1.56
CA ARG A 52 4.67 3.20 1.75
C ARG A 52 5.39 3.15 0.41
N GLU A 53 4.85 2.45 -0.59
CA GLU A 53 5.48 2.35 -1.92
C GLU A 53 5.55 3.70 -2.64
N VAL A 54 4.52 4.54 -2.50
CA VAL A 54 4.54 5.94 -2.98
C VAL A 54 5.65 6.73 -2.30
N MET A 55 5.77 6.64 -0.98
CA MET A 55 6.80 7.35 -0.23
C MET A 55 8.21 6.86 -0.56
N ILE A 56 8.39 5.56 -0.80
CA ILE A 56 9.68 4.97 -1.20
C ILE A 56 10.13 5.57 -2.53
N LEU A 57 9.26 5.60 -3.55
CA LEU A 57 9.60 6.17 -4.84
C LEU A 57 9.91 7.67 -4.75
N ILE A 58 9.06 8.44 -4.04
CA ILE A 58 9.31 9.88 -3.84
C ILE A 58 10.65 10.10 -3.14
N SER A 59 10.94 9.34 -2.09
CA SER A 59 12.20 9.47 -1.33
C SER A 59 13.42 9.11 -2.17
N LEU A 60 13.32 8.07 -3.01
CA LEU A 60 14.36 7.69 -3.97
C LEU A 60 14.69 8.85 -4.92
N ILE A 61 13.66 9.43 -5.52
CA ILE A 61 13.80 10.52 -6.50
C ILE A 61 14.36 11.79 -5.84
N VAL A 62 13.83 12.18 -4.68
CA VAL A 62 14.32 13.36 -3.95
C VAL A 62 15.78 13.20 -3.52
N ARG A 63 16.20 11.99 -3.12
CA ARG A 63 17.58 11.70 -2.72
C ARG A 63 18.55 11.68 -3.89
N GLU A 64 18.17 11.04 -5.00
CA GLU A 64 19.10 10.73 -6.08
C GLU A 64 18.97 11.64 -7.30
N ALA A 65 17.96 12.51 -7.33
CA ALA A 65 17.60 13.35 -8.46
C ALA A 65 17.37 12.57 -9.78
N LYS A 66 17.11 11.26 -9.68
CA LYS A 66 16.92 10.35 -10.80
C LYS A 66 15.97 9.22 -10.44
N CYS A 67 15.46 8.57 -11.46
CA CYS A 67 14.68 7.35 -11.34
C CYS A 67 15.06 6.38 -12.46
N SER A 68 15.06 5.08 -12.18
CA SER A 68 15.28 4.05 -13.19
C SER A 68 13.95 3.47 -13.69
N ILE A 69 13.91 2.94 -14.92
CA ILE A 69 12.74 2.23 -15.45
C ILE A 69 12.35 1.03 -14.56
N PRO A 70 13.29 0.20 -14.07
CA PRO A 70 12.95 -0.85 -13.10
C PRO A 70 12.23 -0.35 -11.86
N ASP A 71 12.65 0.78 -11.27
CA ASP A 71 12.00 1.35 -10.08
C ASP A 71 10.58 1.81 -10.40
N LEU A 72 10.37 2.45 -11.56
CA LEU A 72 9.05 2.89 -12.01
C LEU A 72 8.09 1.72 -12.27
N LEU A 73 8.58 0.65 -12.90
CA LEU A 73 7.78 -0.55 -13.16
C LEU A 73 7.45 -1.29 -11.87
N ALA A 74 8.41 -1.40 -10.94
CA ALA A 74 8.19 -1.98 -9.62
C ALA A 74 7.18 -1.15 -8.81
N PHE A 75 7.26 0.18 -8.88
CA PHE A 75 6.26 1.05 -8.28
C PHE A 75 4.86 0.75 -8.84
N ARG A 76 4.71 0.76 -10.17
CA ARG A 76 3.43 0.48 -10.83
C ARG A 76 2.87 -0.90 -10.48
N SER A 77 3.72 -1.93 -10.42
CA SER A 77 3.27 -3.27 -10.07
C SER A 77 2.87 -3.42 -8.60
N LYS A 78 3.36 -2.56 -7.71
CA LYS A 78 3.01 -2.60 -6.28
C LYS A 78 1.85 -1.68 -5.92
N THR A 79 1.53 -0.72 -6.79
CA THR A 79 0.42 0.22 -6.57
C THR A 79 -0.81 -0.07 -7.42
N PHE A 80 -0.82 -1.11 -8.26
CA PHE A 80 -1.96 -1.44 -9.13
C PHE A 80 -3.26 -1.68 -8.35
N GLU A 81 -3.17 -2.23 -7.13
CA GLU A 81 -4.34 -2.50 -6.29
C GLU A 81 -5.03 -1.22 -5.78
N ALA A 82 -4.41 -0.04 -5.97
CA ALA A 82 -4.96 1.22 -5.52
C ALA A 82 -6.35 1.51 -6.11
N GLU A 83 -6.60 1.08 -7.35
CA GLU A 83 -7.90 1.23 -8.02
C GLU A 83 -9.05 0.56 -7.27
N PHE A 84 -8.76 -0.50 -6.50
CA PHE A 84 -9.76 -1.24 -5.74
C PHE A 84 -9.88 -0.80 -4.28
N LEU A 85 -8.86 -0.11 -3.75
CA LEU A 85 -8.73 0.18 -2.32
C LEU A 85 -9.10 1.63 -1.96
N PHE A 86 -9.08 2.54 -2.94
CA PHE A 86 -9.25 3.98 -2.78
C PHE A 86 -10.25 4.55 -3.79
N GLY A 87 -10.69 5.80 -3.57
CA GLY A 87 -11.38 6.57 -4.60
C GLY A 87 -10.42 7.05 -5.68
N ALA A 88 -10.96 7.59 -6.78
CA ALA A 88 -10.19 7.98 -7.98
C ALA A 88 -9.03 8.96 -7.72
N ASP A 89 -9.10 9.75 -6.64
CA ASP A 89 -8.08 10.72 -6.28
C ASP A 89 -6.70 10.11 -5.95
N ILE A 90 -6.65 8.86 -5.49
CA ILE A 90 -5.39 8.16 -5.19
C ILE A 90 -4.79 7.48 -6.43
N PRO A 91 -5.51 6.68 -7.22
CA PRO A 91 -5.01 6.16 -8.49
C PRO A 91 -4.55 7.26 -9.45
N GLU A 92 -5.31 8.36 -9.59
CA GLU A 92 -4.91 9.51 -10.42
C GLU A 92 -3.60 10.13 -9.93
N TYR A 93 -3.43 10.25 -8.61
CA TYR A 93 -2.20 10.76 -8.02
C TYR A 93 -1.01 9.82 -8.23
N ILE A 94 -1.22 8.51 -8.09
CA ILE A 94 -0.20 7.48 -8.35
C ILE A 94 0.24 7.52 -9.83
N GLU A 95 -0.70 7.69 -10.75
CA GLU A 95 -0.39 7.84 -12.17
C GLU A 95 0.39 9.14 -12.44
N GLU A 96 0.03 10.26 -11.80
CA GLU A 96 0.82 11.49 -11.91
C GLU A 96 2.26 11.31 -11.42
N VAL A 97 2.44 10.66 -10.27
CA VAL A 97 3.77 10.30 -9.72
C VAL A 97 4.55 9.46 -10.72
N PHE A 98 3.94 8.43 -11.31
CA PHE A 98 4.58 7.58 -12.31
C PHE A 98 4.99 8.37 -13.56
N GLN A 99 4.08 9.16 -14.13
CA GLN A 99 4.32 9.93 -15.35
C GLN A 99 5.42 10.98 -15.17
N ARG A 100 5.46 11.66 -14.02
CA ARG A 100 6.52 12.61 -13.70
C ARG A 100 7.87 11.93 -13.47
N GLY A 101 7.87 10.76 -12.82
CA GLY A 101 9.06 9.94 -12.68
C GLY A 101 9.63 9.51 -14.04
N LEU A 102 8.75 9.13 -14.97
CA LEU A 102 9.13 8.80 -16.34
C LEU A 102 9.72 10.01 -17.09
N LYS A 103 9.10 11.19 -16.97
CA LYS A 103 9.63 12.44 -17.56
C LYS A 103 11.02 12.78 -17.02
N LEU A 104 11.22 12.64 -15.71
CA LEU A 104 12.53 12.84 -15.09
C LEU A 104 13.56 11.83 -15.63
N HIS A 105 13.18 10.56 -15.73
CA HIS A 105 14.04 9.53 -16.32
C HIS A 105 14.45 9.88 -17.75
N THR A 106 13.49 10.29 -18.59
CA THR A 106 13.74 10.70 -19.98
C THR A 106 14.66 11.92 -20.05
N ALA A 107 14.43 12.95 -19.23
CA ALA A 107 15.28 14.14 -19.20
C ALA A 107 16.71 13.80 -18.76
N ASN A 108 16.88 12.94 -17.75
CA ASN A 108 18.19 12.46 -17.32
C ASN A 108 18.89 11.60 -18.39
N ALA A 109 18.14 10.82 -19.16
CA ALA A 109 18.70 10.05 -20.29
C ALA A 109 19.13 10.95 -21.47
N GLN A 110 18.49 12.12 -21.63
CA GLN A 110 18.83 13.12 -22.64
C GLN A 110 19.93 14.09 -22.19
N TYR A 111 20.28 14.11 -20.90
CA TYR A 111 21.29 14.98 -20.37
C TYR A 111 22.66 14.67 -20.99
N ARG A 112 23.34 15.71 -21.49
CA ARG A 112 24.70 15.62 -22.04
C ARG A 112 25.61 16.51 -21.24
N ASP A 113 26.66 15.93 -20.70
CA ASP A 113 27.75 16.67 -20.06
C ASP A 113 28.77 17.18 -21.10
N SER A 114 29.79 17.91 -20.64
CA SER A 114 30.82 18.52 -21.48
C SER A 114 31.77 17.51 -22.14
N SER A 115 31.74 16.23 -21.75
CA SER A 115 32.56 15.16 -22.36
C SER A 115 31.89 14.52 -23.57
N GLN A 116 30.59 14.74 -23.77
CA GLN A 116 29.82 14.15 -24.86
C GLN A 116 29.79 15.06 -26.09
N PRO A 117 29.80 14.52 -27.33
CA PRO A 117 29.74 15.34 -28.53
C PRO A 117 28.42 16.10 -28.61
N THR A 118 28.49 17.38 -28.99
CA THR A 118 27.32 18.23 -29.23
C THR A 118 26.54 17.68 -30.43
N GLN A 119 25.25 17.41 -30.24
CA GLN A 119 24.36 17.00 -31.32
C GLN A 119 23.62 18.21 -31.90
N LEU A 120 23.40 18.20 -33.21
CA LEU A 120 22.64 19.24 -33.90
C LEU A 120 21.19 19.27 -33.35
N GLY A 121 20.73 20.44 -32.91
CA GLY A 121 19.39 20.62 -32.33
C GLY A 121 19.27 20.24 -30.85
N TYR A 122 20.37 19.89 -30.17
CA TYR A 122 20.37 19.69 -28.72
C TYR A 122 20.27 21.02 -27.98
N ASP A 123 19.30 21.13 -27.07
CA ASP A 123 19.12 22.26 -26.18
C ASP A 123 19.36 21.81 -24.74
N HIS A 124 20.55 22.11 -24.21
CA HIS A 124 20.95 21.72 -22.86
C HIS A 124 20.05 22.37 -21.79
N MET A 125 19.71 23.65 -21.97
CA MET A 125 18.96 24.40 -20.98
C MET A 125 17.56 23.83 -20.84
N LYS A 126 16.92 23.49 -21.97
CA LYS A 126 15.61 22.83 -21.98
C LYS A 126 15.61 21.48 -21.25
N VAL A 127 16.67 20.67 -21.40
CA VAL A 127 16.77 19.38 -20.72
C VAL A 127 16.96 19.56 -19.20
N VAL A 128 17.83 20.48 -18.80
CA VAL A 128 18.06 20.80 -17.38
C VAL A 128 16.80 21.35 -16.73
N GLU A 129 16.09 22.26 -17.39
CA GLU A 129 14.83 22.83 -16.91
C GLU A 129 13.74 21.76 -16.79
N ALA A 130 13.66 20.83 -17.74
CA ALA A 130 12.72 19.71 -17.67
C ALA A 130 12.98 18.81 -16.45
N SER A 131 14.24 18.47 -16.17
CA SER A 131 14.62 17.72 -14.96
C SER A 131 14.33 18.50 -13.69
N ALA A 132 14.73 19.77 -13.62
CA ALA A 132 14.49 20.63 -12.45
C ALA A 132 13.00 20.76 -12.13
N THR A 133 12.16 20.98 -13.14
CA THR A 133 10.70 21.06 -12.98
C THR A 133 10.10 19.80 -12.36
N GLN A 134 10.60 18.60 -12.74
CA GLN A 134 10.11 17.37 -12.13
C GLN A 134 10.60 17.23 -10.68
N LEU A 135 11.86 17.54 -10.41
CA LEU A 135 12.44 17.45 -9.06
C LEU A 135 11.75 18.40 -8.08
N ASP A 136 11.52 19.65 -8.47
CA ASP A 136 10.80 20.62 -7.65
C ASP A 136 9.40 20.12 -7.29
N TRP A 137 8.71 19.51 -8.26
CA TRP A 137 7.42 18.89 -7.99
C TRP A 137 7.54 17.73 -6.99
N PHE A 138 8.53 16.83 -7.16
CA PHE A 138 8.75 15.69 -6.26
C PHE A 138 9.11 16.11 -4.83
N ILE A 139 9.87 17.18 -4.66
CA ILE A 139 10.25 17.73 -3.35
C ILE A 139 9.03 18.18 -2.55
N ALA A 140 7.99 18.69 -3.21
CA ALA A 140 6.75 19.11 -2.56
C ALA A 140 5.81 17.94 -2.19
N GLN A 141 6.03 16.74 -2.74
CA GLN A 141 5.07 15.64 -2.62
C GLN A 141 4.98 14.94 -1.25
N PRO A 142 6.04 14.81 -0.41
CA PRO A 142 5.93 14.05 0.85
C PRO A 142 4.77 14.49 1.75
N ALA A 143 4.58 15.79 1.93
CA ALA A 143 3.49 16.34 2.74
C ALA A 143 2.12 16.16 2.07
N LEU A 144 2.05 16.37 0.75
CA LEU A 144 0.81 16.22 -0.04
C LEU A 144 0.35 14.77 -0.09
N ALA A 145 1.27 13.83 -0.31
CA ALA A 145 1.01 12.38 -0.27
C ALA A 145 0.44 12.00 1.11
N THR A 146 1.10 12.42 2.19
CA THR A 146 0.62 12.16 3.55
C THR A 146 -0.81 12.68 3.75
N ALA A 147 -1.10 13.90 3.31
CA ALA A 147 -2.43 14.50 3.45
C ALA A 147 -3.51 13.75 2.64
N LYS A 148 -3.20 13.33 1.41
CA LYS A 148 -4.12 12.54 0.56
C LYS A 148 -4.42 11.17 1.19
N PHE A 149 -3.38 10.41 1.55
CA PHE A 149 -3.54 9.06 2.08
C PHE A 149 -4.14 9.04 3.50
N LYS A 150 -3.88 10.05 4.34
CA LYS A 150 -4.42 10.14 5.70
C LYS A 150 -5.95 10.03 5.73
N ARG A 151 -6.65 10.57 4.72
CA ARG A 151 -8.12 10.50 4.61
C ARG A 151 -8.66 9.07 4.52
N TYR A 152 -7.86 8.16 3.97
CA TYR A 152 -8.22 6.76 3.78
C TYR A 152 -7.67 5.82 4.87
N LEU A 153 -6.69 6.30 5.63
CA LEU A 153 -6.03 5.59 6.73
C LEU A 153 -6.63 5.91 8.10
N SER A 154 -7.36 7.02 8.25
CA SER A 154 -8.11 7.30 9.48
C SER A 154 -9.24 6.28 9.63
N VAL A 155 -9.06 5.31 10.53
CA VAL A 155 -10.11 4.39 10.94
C VAL A 155 -11.14 5.19 11.73
N THR A 156 -12.30 5.47 11.12
CA THR A 156 -13.52 5.85 11.83
C THR A 156 -14.55 4.76 11.55
#